data_AF-A0A378Q726-F1
#
_entry.id   AF-A0A378Q726-F1
#
_cell.length_a   1.000
_cell.length_b   1.000
_cell.length_c   1.000
_cell.angle_alpha   90.00
_cell.angle_beta   90.00
_cell.angle_gamma   90.00
#
_symmetry.space_group_name_H-M   'P 1'
#
loop_
_entity.id
_entity.type
_entity.pdbx_description
1 polymer ?
#
loop_
_entity_poly.entity_id
_entity_poly.type
_entity_poly.pdbx_seq_one_letter_code
_entity_poly.pdbx_strand_id
1 'polypeptide(L)'
;MAEKNYYDILGVDKKASEADIKKAYRKLVRQYHPDINDSPDADAKMGEINNAYETLKDAEKRAQYDLMLDNPYMGQGFGGMGGGMGGGQGFNANMSQADLDEILRQFGGGAGGRQSQGAGGFRFDDIFSTFGGGFADGFGGRQSQRSSKGDDQHAELSIDLKATYEGDTRKISLNLPVRTATGLDYQTKTIEVKIPKGIAEGQQIRLAKQGSPSPYGGDNGDLYLKIKFNHPDNIRVEGKDVFQTVDVAPWEAAMGGQITVNTPAGKVNVNVPKNSRTGTNLRLKGKGIPAKEPGDLYLSLNIVLPKINTDADIQAYEAFKSAFPSFVPKR
;
A
#
# COMPACT_ATOMS: atom_id res chain seq x y z
N MET A 1 -18.03 -43.95 -0.83
CA MET A 1 -18.69 -42.86 -0.10
C MET A 1 -19.00 -41.79 -1.13
N ALA A 2 -20.21 -41.21 -1.13
CA ALA A 2 -20.50 -40.10 -2.05
C ALA A 2 -19.53 -38.95 -1.75
N GLU A 3 -18.89 -38.39 -2.78
CA GLU A 3 -18.04 -37.21 -2.63
C GLU A 3 -18.89 -36.07 -2.08
N LYS A 4 -18.40 -35.38 -1.04
CA LYS A 4 -19.09 -34.25 -0.43
C LYS A 4 -19.12 -33.11 -1.44
N ASN A 5 -20.29 -32.55 -1.70
CA ASN A 5 -20.42 -31.39 -2.58
C ASN A 5 -20.05 -30.08 -1.82
N TYR A 6 -19.92 -28.97 -2.53
CA TYR A 6 -19.53 -27.68 -1.94
C TYR A 6 -20.57 -27.13 -0.93
N TYR A 7 -21.84 -27.50 -1.07
CA TYR A 7 -22.87 -27.17 -0.08
C TYR A 7 -22.69 -27.98 1.21
N ASP A 8 -22.32 -29.26 1.10
CA ASP A 8 -22.00 -30.14 2.23
C ASP A 8 -20.73 -29.68 2.96
N ILE A 9 -19.71 -29.22 2.21
CA ILE A 9 -18.45 -28.69 2.75
C ILE A 9 -18.69 -27.42 3.57
N LEU A 10 -19.56 -26.52 3.09
CA LEU A 10 -19.94 -25.31 3.83
C LEU A 10 -21.04 -25.55 4.87
N GLY A 11 -21.69 -26.71 4.86
CA GLY A 11 -22.80 -27.05 5.76
C GLY A 11 -24.04 -26.17 5.53
N VAL A 12 -24.35 -25.86 4.27
CA VAL A 12 -25.49 -25.02 3.87
C VAL A 12 -26.40 -25.76 2.89
N ASP A 13 -27.66 -25.34 2.80
CA ASP A 13 -28.62 -25.92 1.84
C ASP A 13 -28.29 -25.47 0.39
N LYS A 14 -28.63 -26.29 -0.62
CA LYS A 14 -28.46 -25.93 -2.05
C LYS A 14 -29.18 -24.63 -2.41
N LYS A 15 -30.28 -24.30 -1.72
CA LYS A 15 -31.07 -23.06 -1.87
C LYS A 15 -30.60 -21.92 -0.97
N ALA A 16 -29.47 -22.06 -0.27
CA ALA A 16 -28.96 -21.02 0.62
C ALA A 16 -28.68 -19.72 -0.14
N SER A 17 -29.01 -18.59 0.50
CA SER A 17 -28.70 -17.27 -0.04
C SER A 17 -27.18 -17.03 -0.01
N GLU A 18 -26.69 -16.09 -0.81
CA GLU A 18 -25.27 -15.67 -0.77
C GLU A 18 -24.86 -15.21 0.64
N ALA A 19 -25.79 -14.57 1.37
CA ALA A 19 -25.56 -14.14 2.74
C ALA A 19 -25.36 -15.32 3.70
N ASP A 20 -26.12 -16.42 3.52
CA ASP A 20 -26.00 -17.63 4.32
C ASP A 20 -24.69 -18.38 4.02
N ILE A 21 -24.32 -18.48 2.74
CA ILE A 21 -23.04 -19.06 2.27
C ILE A 21 -21.86 -18.29 2.88
N LYS A 22 -21.91 -16.95 2.83
CA LYS A 22 -20.87 -16.09 3.40
C LYS A 22 -20.80 -16.17 4.93
N LYS A 23 -21.95 -16.35 5.60
CA LYS A 23 -22.01 -16.53 7.05
C LYS A 23 -21.42 -17.87 7.48
N ALA A 24 -21.71 -18.95 6.74
CA ALA A 24 -21.17 -20.28 6.98
C ALA A 24 -19.65 -20.32 6.76
N TYR A 25 -19.18 -19.74 5.64
CA TYR A 25 -17.75 -19.58 5.36
C TYR A 25 -17.01 -18.91 6.52
N ARG A 26 -17.46 -17.74 6.98
CA ARG A 26 -16.82 -17.01 8.09
C ARG A 26 -16.77 -17.81 9.40
N LYS A 27 -17.77 -18.66 9.66
CA LYS A 27 -17.80 -19.54 10.83
C LYS A 27 -16.75 -20.63 10.72
N LEU A 28 -16.64 -21.26 9.55
CA LEU A 28 -15.69 -22.34 9.29
C LEU A 28 -14.24 -21.84 9.24
N VAL A 29 -13.98 -20.67 8.62
CA VAL A 29 -12.65 -20.05 8.63
C VAL A 29 -12.17 -19.78 10.05
N ARG A 30 -13.04 -19.29 10.95
CA ARG A 30 -12.65 -19.08 12.36
C ARG A 30 -12.41 -20.38 13.12
N GLN A 31 -13.03 -21.47 12.69
CA GLN A 31 -12.91 -22.78 13.33
C GLN A 31 -11.66 -23.55 12.87
N TYR A 32 -11.20 -23.29 11.66
CA TYR A 32 -10.06 -23.97 11.02
C TYR A 32 -8.91 -23.01 10.70
N HIS A 33 -8.89 -21.81 11.30
CA HIS A 33 -7.76 -20.89 11.17
C HIS A 33 -6.53 -21.50 11.86
N PRO A 34 -5.32 -21.41 11.27
CA PRO A 34 -4.10 -21.96 11.85
C PRO A 34 -3.82 -21.43 13.26
N ASP A 35 -4.14 -20.16 13.54
CA ASP A 35 -3.98 -19.57 14.89
C ASP A 35 -4.96 -20.09 15.95
N ILE A 36 -6.00 -20.84 15.57
CA ILE A 36 -7.07 -21.30 16.47
C ILE A 36 -7.12 -22.84 16.54
N ASN A 37 -6.68 -23.53 15.50
CA ASN A 37 -6.80 -24.98 15.35
C ASN A 37 -5.50 -25.59 14.80
N ASP A 38 -4.73 -26.21 15.71
CA ASP A 38 -3.44 -26.84 15.40
C ASP A 38 -3.57 -28.30 14.90
N SER A 39 -4.77 -28.73 14.48
CA SER A 39 -4.94 -30.08 13.95
C SER A 39 -4.20 -30.25 12.62
N PRO A 40 -3.53 -31.39 12.37
CA PRO A 40 -2.85 -31.65 11.10
C PRO A 40 -3.79 -31.65 9.88
N ASP A 41 -5.10 -31.82 10.10
CA ASP A 41 -6.12 -31.79 9.04
C ASP A 41 -6.73 -30.39 8.82
N ALA A 42 -6.34 -29.38 9.60
CA ALA A 42 -6.95 -28.05 9.53
C ALA A 42 -6.67 -27.35 8.20
N ASP A 43 -5.44 -27.45 7.69
CA ASP A 43 -5.03 -26.84 6.42
C ASP A 43 -5.78 -27.45 5.22
N ALA A 44 -5.92 -28.77 5.20
CA ALA A 44 -6.66 -29.48 4.15
C ALA A 44 -8.15 -29.06 4.13
N LYS A 45 -8.79 -29.02 5.31
CA LYS A 45 -10.18 -28.56 5.45
C LYS A 45 -10.34 -27.10 5.08
N MET A 46 -9.39 -26.25 5.44
CA MET A 46 -9.40 -24.84 5.08
C MET A 46 -9.31 -24.64 3.57
N GLY A 47 -8.50 -25.46 2.88
CA GLY A 47 -8.45 -25.53 1.42
C GLY A 47 -9.80 -25.87 0.80
N GLU A 48 -10.46 -26.93 1.29
CA GLU A 48 -11.81 -27.33 0.83
C GLU A 48 -12.85 -26.23 1.05
N ILE A 49 -12.85 -25.59 2.23
CA ILE A 49 -13.76 -24.49 2.60
C ILE A 49 -13.58 -23.29 1.66
N ASN A 50 -12.33 -22.92 1.36
CA ASN A 50 -12.03 -21.81 0.46
C ASN A 50 -12.52 -22.10 -0.97
N ASN A 51 -12.26 -23.32 -1.47
CA ASN A 51 -12.65 -23.70 -2.82
C ASN A 51 -14.18 -23.75 -3.00
N ALA A 52 -14.89 -24.28 -1.98
CA ALA A 52 -16.34 -24.27 -1.94
C ALA A 52 -16.91 -22.83 -1.93
N TYR A 53 -16.34 -21.94 -1.13
CA TYR A 53 -16.80 -20.55 -1.07
C TYR A 53 -16.52 -19.77 -2.36
N GLU A 54 -15.34 -19.94 -2.98
CA GLU A 54 -14.99 -19.27 -4.24
C GLU A 54 -15.93 -19.68 -5.39
N THR A 55 -16.38 -20.93 -5.39
CA THR A 55 -17.33 -21.44 -6.39
C THR A 55 -18.75 -20.95 -6.11
N LEU A 56 -19.20 -21.00 -4.85
CA LEU A 56 -20.60 -20.71 -4.49
C LEU A 56 -20.91 -19.21 -4.31
N LYS A 57 -19.91 -18.35 -4.09
CA LYS A 57 -20.10 -16.90 -3.99
C LYS A 57 -20.37 -16.24 -5.35
N ASP A 58 -19.90 -16.85 -6.43
CA ASP A 58 -20.04 -16.33 -7.79
C ASP A 58 -21.27 -16.97 -8.45
N ALA A 59 -22.20 -16.14 -8.92
CA ALA A 59 -23.47 -16.60 -9.46
C ALA A 59 -23.30 -17.49 -10.72
N GLU A 60 -22.32 -17.19 -11.56
CA GLU A 60 -22.06 -17.95 -12.79
C GLU A 60 -21.41 -19.30 -12.48
N LYS A 61 -20.39 -19.30 -11.60
CA LYS A 61 -19.72 -20.53 -11.17
C LYS A 61 -20.66 -21.45 -10.37
N ARG A 62 -21.51 -20.88 -9.51
CA ARG A 62 -22.54 -21.63 -8.78
C ARG A 62 -23.53 -22.29 -9.74
N ALA A 63 -24.00 -21.57 -10.76
CA ALA A 63 -24.91 -22.14 -11.75
C ALA A 63 -24.27 -23.28 -12.54
N GLN A 64 -23.01 -23.14 -12.96
CA GLN A 64 -22.26 -24.20 -13.64
C GLN A 64 -22.05 -25.43 -12.73
N TYR A 65 -21.75 -25.19 -11.46
CA TYR A 65 -21.61 -26.25 -10.46
C TYR A 65 -22.94 -26.97 -10.18
N ASP A 66 -24.05 -26.24 -10.07
CA ASP A 66 -25.39 -26.81 -9.90
C ASP A 66 -25.80 -27.65 -11.11
N LEU A 67 -25.49 -27.21 -12.33
CA LEU A 67 -25.71 -27.97 -13.56
C LEU A 67 -24.89 -29.27 -13.59
N MET A 68 -23.66 -29.26 -13.06
CA MET A 68 -22.81 -30.45 -12.96
C MET A 68 -23.34 -31.45 -11.93
N LEU A 69 -23.86 -30.96 -10.79
CA LEU A 69 -24.52 -31.80 -9.77
C LEU A 69 -25.82 -32.43 -10.30
N ASP A 70 -26.58 -31.72 -11.13
CA ASP A 70 -27.85 -32.18 -11.66
C ASP A 70 -27.69 -33.09 -12.90
N ASN A 71 -26.52 -33.11 -13.56
CA ASN A 71 -26.20 -34.01 -14.68
C ASN A 71 -24.86 -34.76 -14.48
N PRO A 72 -24.84 -35.84 -13.68
CA PRO A 72 -23.64 -36.62 -13.38
C PRO A 72 -22.96 -37.28 -14.59
N TYR A 73 -23.66 -37.36 -15.74
CA TYR A 73 -23.19 -38.02 -16.97
C TYR A 73 -22.68 -37.05 -18.05
N MET A 74 -22.75 -35.73 -17.84
CA MET A 74 -22.21 -34.74 -18.79
C MET A 74 -20.68 -34.78 -18.92
N GLY A 75 -19.98 -35.44 -17.98
CA GLY A 75 -18.52 -35.65 -18.03
C GLY A 75 -18.07 -36.94 -18.74
N GLN A 76 -18.98 -37.82 -19.19
CA GLN A 76 -18.61 -39.17 -19.65
C GLN A 76 -19.19 -39.60 -21.01
N GLY A 77 -19.79 -38.69 -21.78
CA GLY A 77 -20.43 -39.04 -23.04
C GLY A 77 -20.49 -37.92 -24.07
N PHE A 78 -19.35 -37.55 -24.66
CA PHE A 78 -19.35 -36.83 -25.94
C PHE A 78 -18.10 -37.17 -26.79
N GLY A 79 -17.90 -38.46 -27.03
CA GLY A 79 -17.22 -38.94 -28.24
C GLY A 79 -18.27 -39.31 -29.28
N GLY A 80 -18.75 -38.34 -30.06
CA GLY A 80 -19.72 -38.63 -31.12
C GLY A 80 -20.59 -37.44 -31.54
N MET A 81 -20.00 -36.53 -32.31
CA MET A 81 -20.67 -35.78 -33.39
C MET A 81 -21.97 -35.04 -33.03
N GLY A 82 -21.87 -33.78 -32.60
CA GLY A 82 -23.01 -32.86 -32.59
C GLY A 82 -22.95 -31.70 -31.59
N GLY A 83 -22.16 -30.67 -31.88
CA GLY A 83 -22.39 -29.31 -31.36
C GLY A 83 -21.89 -28.99 -29.95
N GLY A 84 -21.15 -27.87 -29.84
CA GLY A 84 -21.08 -27.06 -28.63
C GLY A 84 -20.17 -27.55 -27.49
N MET A 85 -19.00 -26.93 -27.38
CA MET A 85 -18.42 -26.45 -26.11
C MET A 85 -18.39 -27.44 -24.92
N GLY A 86 -17.27 -28.13 -24.73
CA GLY A 86 -16.96 -28.85 -23.49
C GLY A 86 -16.10 -30.09 -23.68
N GLY A 87 -15.06 -30.25 -22.86
CA GLY A 87 -14.27 -31.49 -22.83
C GLY A 87 -12.87 -31.34 -22.22
N GLY A 88 -12.79 -31.14 -20.89
CA GLY A 88 -11.56 -31.38 -20.13
C GLY A 88 -11.39 -32.88 -19.89
N GLN A 89 -10.28 -33.45 -20.35
CA GLN A 89 -9.82 -34.79 -19.97
C GLN A 89 -9.07 -34.72 -18.64
N GLY A 90 -9.32 -35.72 -17.79
CA GLY A 90 -9.06 -35.69 -16.36
C GLY A 90 -7.59 -35.70 -15.92
N PHE A 91 -7.39 -35.11 -14.74
CA PHE A 91 -6.20 -35.33 -13.93
C PHE A 91 -6.35 -36.65 -13.17
N ASN A 92 -5.62 -37.67 -13.64
CA ASN A 92 -5.47 -38.93 -12.95
C ASN A 92 -4.52 -38.73 -11.76
N ALA A 93 -5.05 -38.86 -10.55
CA ALA A 93 -4.29 -38.86 -9.31
C ALA A 93 -3.58 -40.22 -9.13
N ASN A 94 -2.36 -40.31 -9.66
CA ASN A 94 -1.38 -41.30 -9.24
C ASN A 94 0.01 -40.68 -9.39
N MET A 95 0.27 -39.67 -8.57
CA MET A 95 1.60 -39.05 -8.46
C MET A 95 2.30 -39.70 -7.27
N SER A 96 3.41 -40.40 -7.54
CA SER A 96 4.15 -41.11 -6.52
C SER A 96 4.93 -40.13 -5.64
N GLN A 97 5.34 -40.56 -4.44
CA GLN A 97 6.16 -39.74 -3.54
C GLN A 97 7.46 -39.26 -4.20
N ALA A 98 7.97 -39.99 -5.19
CA ALA A 98 9.14 -39.60 -5.98
C ALA A 98 8.87 -38.43 -6.94
N ASP A 99 7.65 -38.29 -7.46
CA ASP A 99 7.25 -37.18 -8.33
C ASP A 99 7.03 -35.88 -7.52
N LEU A 100 6.59 -36.02 -6.25
CA LEU A 100 6.51 -34.91 -5.30
C LEU A 100 7.91 -34.43 -4.87
N ASP A 101 8.87 -35.34 -4.67
CA ASP A 101 10.26 -34.98 -4.35
C ASP A 101 10.99 -34.32 -5.53
N GLU A 102 10.66 -34.70 -6.78
CA GLU A 102 11.16 -34.05 -8.00
C GLU A 102 10.61 -32.62 -8.13
N ILE A 103 9.30 -32.42 -7.91
CA ILE A 103 8.65 -31.10 -7.93
C ILE A 103 9.16 -30.24 -6.77
N LEU A 104 9.38 -30.81 -5.58
CA LEU A 104 9.93 -30.08 -4.44
C LEU A 104 11.41 -29.74 -4.62
N ARG A 105 12.19 -30.54 -5.36
CA ARG A 105 13.58 -30.18 -5.77
C ARG A 105 13.63 -29.14 -6.89
N GLN A 106 12.66 -29.18 -7.81
CA GLN A 106 12.55 -28.24 -8.92
C GLN A 106 11.99 -26.87 -8.49
N PHE A 107 11.19 -26.84 -7.41
CA PHE A 107 10.56 -25.63 -6.86
C PHE A 107 11.19 -25.14 -5.54
N GLY A 108 11.92 -26.01 -4.85
CA GLY A 108 12.61 -25.77 -3.58
C GLY A 108 14.06 -26.23 -3.67
N GLY A 109 14.91 -25.36 -4.23
CA GLY A 109 16.36 -25.52 -4.19
C GLY A 109 16.83 -25.88 -2.78
N GLY A 110 17.51 -27.02 -2.68
CA GLY A 110 17.88 -27.68 -1.45
C GLY A 110 18.59 -26.79 -0.42
N ALA A 111 18.40 -27.18 0.83
CA ALA A 111 19.09 -26.65 1.99
C ALA A 111 20.60 -26.51 1.74
N GLY A 112 21.12 -25.27 1.79
CA GLY A 112 22.56 -25.07 1.61
C GLY A 112 23.05 -23.63 1.48
N GLY A 113 22.66 -22.73 2.39
CA GLY A 113 23.55 -21.63 2.79
C GLY A 113 23.48 -20.31 2.00
N ARG A 114 23.06 -19.28 2.75
CA ARG A 114 23.55 -17.88 2.71
C ARG A 114 23.25 -17.04 1.46
N GLN A 115 22.28 -16.14 1.70
CA GLN A 115 22.43 -14.67 1.62
C GLN A 115 21.85 -13.97 0.38
N SER A 116 20.75 -13.26 0.67
CA SER A 116 20.46 -11.90 0.22
C SER A 116 19.76 -11.68 -1.13
N GLN A 117 18.69 -10.88 -1.03
CA GLN A 117 17.98 -10.08 -2.03
C GLN A 117 16.85 -10.71 -2.86
N GLY A 118 15.68 -10.07 -2.78
CA GLY A 118 14.65 -10.10 -3.82
C GLY A 118 13.32 -10.71 -3.38
N ALA A 119 12.51 -9.97 -2.63
CA ALA A 119 11.10 -10.30 -2.42
C ALA A 119 10.32 -10.12 -3.75
N GLY A 120 10.34 -11.14 -4.60
CA GLY A 120 9.43 -11.32 -5.72
C GLY A 120 8.33 -12.28 -5.30
N GLY A 121 7.17 -11.73 -4.93
CA GLY A 121 6.01 -12.52 -4.52
C GLY A 121 5.50 -13.39 -5.68
N PHE A 122 5.15 -14.63 -5.35
CA PHE A 122 4.44 -15.56 -6.20
C PHE A 122 3.24 -14.88 -6.87
N ARG A 123 3.30 -14.68 -8.19
CA ARG A 123 2.14 -14.24 -8.98
C ARG A 123 1.41 -15.48 -9.49
N PHE A 124 0.12 -15.55 -9.16
CA PHE A 124 -0.77 -16.65 -9.57
C PHE A 124 -0.89 -16.78 -11.11
N ASP A 125 -0.53 -15.73 -11.86
CA ASP A 125 -0.46 -15.72 -13.32
C ASP A 125 0.65 -16.65 -13.88
N ASP A 126 1.74 -16.88 -13.14
CA ASP A 126 2.87 -17.72 -13.58
C ASP A 126 2.59 -19.23 -13.40
N ILE A 127 1.68 -19.58 -12.49
CA ILE A 127 1.21 -20.96 -12.30
C ILE A 127 0.26 -21.37 -13.44
N PHE A 128 -0.55 -20.42 -13.94
CA PHE A 128 -1.50 -20.70 -15.02
C PHE A 128 -0.84 -20.77 -16.41
N SER A 129 0.24 -20.02 -16.65
CA SER A 129 1.02 -20.11 -17.89
C SER A 129 1.82 -21.42 -17.97
N THR A 130 2.30 -21.94 -16.83
CA THR A 130 3.09 -23.17 -16.78
C THR A 130 2.22 -24.44 -16.84
N PHE A 131 1.01 -24.40 -16.29
CA PHE A 131 0.09 -25.56 -16.28
C PHE A 131 -0.86 -25.61 -17.51
N GLY A 132 -1.04 -24.49 -18.22
CA GLY A 132 -1.84 -24.39 -19.44
C GLY A 132 -1.04 -24.41 -20.76
N GLY A 133 0.28 -24.54 -20.71
CA GLY A 133 1.19 -24.31 -21.84
C GLY A 133 1.39 -25.47 -22.83
N GLY A 134 0.56 -26.53 -22.80
CA GLY A 134 0.78 -27.74 -23.62
C GLY A 134 -0.23 -28.02 -24.74
N PHE A 135 -1.31 -27.24 -24.87
CA PHE A 135 -2.44 -27.58 -25.76
C PHE A 135 -2.75 -26.53 -26.84
N ALA A 136 -1.82 -25.61 -27.12
CA ALA A 136 -2.10 -24.44 -27.97
C ALA A 136 -1.18 -24.27 -29.20
N ASP A 137 -0.53 -25.33 -29.70
CA ASP A 137 0.31 -25.26 -30.92
C ASP A 137 -0.35 -25.89 -32.18
N GLY A 138 -1.68 -26.07 -32.18
CA GLY A 138 -2.35 -26.88 -33.21
C GLY A 138 -3.43 -26.22 -34.09
N PHE A 139 -3.88 -24.99 -33.80
CA PHE A 139 -4.97 -24.38 -34.59
C PHE A 139 -4.67 -22.92 -34.93
N GLY A 140 -4.34 -22.70 -36.20
CA GLY A 140 -4.16 -21.37 -36.76
C GLY A 140 -5.47 -20.57 -36.78
N GLY A 141 -5.34 -19.26 -36.59
CA GLY A 141 -6.33 -18.29 -37.03
C GLY A 141 -6.80 -17.32 -35.96
N ARG A 142 -6.17 -16.13 -35.96
CA ARG A 142 -6.51 -14.89 -35.22
C ARG A 142 -6.00 -14.83 -33.80
N GLN A 143 -4.70 -14.56 -33.73
CA GLN A 143 -4.09 -13.75 -32.69
C GLN A 143 -4.96 -12.49 -32.52
N SER A 144 -5.87 -12.50 -31.55
CA SER A 144 -6.43 -11.27 -31.03
C SER A 144 -5.22 -10.49 -30.56
N GLN A 145 -4.79 -9.51 -31.36
CA GLN A 145 -3.95 -8.41 -30.92
C GLN A 145 -4.76 -7.69 -29.85
N ARG A 146 -4.82 -8.26 -28.65
CA ARG A 146 -5.10 -7.49 -27.45
C ARG A 146 -3.92 -6.57 -27.38
N SER A 147 -4.13 -5.33 -27.80
CA SER A 147 -3.21 -4.24 -27.56
C SER A 147 -2.98 -4.21 -26.04
N SER A 148 -1.93 -4.88 -25.59
CA SER A 148 -1.63 -5.00 -24.17
C SER A 148 -1.29 -3.60 -23.69
N LYS A 149 -1.99 -3.13 -22.65
CA LYS A 149 -1.68 -1.86 -22.00
C LYS A 149 -0.18 -1.85 -21.65
N GLY A 150 0.47 -0.70 -21.81
CA GLY A 150 1.84 -0.52 -21.31
C GLY A 150 1.92 -0.65 -19.79
N ASP A 151 3.13 -0.86 -19.28
CA ASP A 151 3.35 -1.10 -17.86
C ASP A 151 3.13 0.15 -16.99
N ASP A 152 2.51 -0.05 -15.84
CA ASP A 152 2.34 0.99 -14.84
C ASP A 152 3.70 1.33 -14.18
N GLN A 153 3.98 2.62 -14.03
CA GLN A 153 5.23 3.15 -13.48
C GLN A 153 5.01 3.73 -12.10
N HIS A 154 6.01 3.62 -11.22
CA HIS A 154 5.97 4.17 -9.87
C HIS A 154 7.17 5.09 -9.67
N ALA A 155 6.92 6.30 -9.20
CA ALA A 155 7.96 7.25 -8.84
C ALA A 155 7.63 7.96 -7.54
N GLU A 156 8.65 8.51 -6.88
CA GLU A 156 8.51 9.31 -5.68
C GLU A 156 8.59 10.80 -6.05
N LEU A 157 7.64 11.58 -5.55
CA LEU A 157 7.59 13.03 -5.76
C LEU A 157 7.80 13.74 -4.42
N SER A 158 8.98 14.34 -4.26
CA SER A 158 9.30 15.20 -3.12
C SER A 158 8.63 16.56 -3.29
N ILE A 159 7.75 16.93 -2.36
CA ILE A 159 7.06 18.23 -2.34
C ILE A 159 7.31 18.95 -1.03
N ASP A 160 7.38 20.27 -1.07
CA ASP A 160 7.49 21.05 0.17
C ASP A 160 6.18 20.98 0.95
N LEU A 161 6.27 20.86 2.28
CA LEU A 161 5.08 20.76 3.14
C LEU A 161 4.06 21.89 2.89
N LYS A 162 4.52 23.11 2.55
CA LYS A 162 3.66 24.26 2.21
C LYS A 162 2.69 23.96 1.05
N ALA A 163 3.10 23.15 0.06
CA ALA A 163 2.26 22.79 -1.08
C ALA A 163 0.98 22.05 -0.65
N THR A 164 1.03 21.31 0.47
CA THR A 164 -0.15 20.62 1.02
C THR A 164 -1.19 21.57 1.58
N TYR A 165 -0.79 22.78 1.98
CA TYR A 165 -1.69 23.77 2.59
C TYR A 165 -2.47 24.59 1.57
N GLU A 166 -1.80 24.98 0.48
CA GLU A 166 -2.33 25.87 -0.55
C GLU A 166 -2.84 25.08 -1.77
N GLY A 167 -2.34 23.86 -1.98
CA GLY A 167 -2.39 23.21 -3.28
C GLY A 167 -1.32 23.78 -4.20
N ASP A 168 -0.80 22.96 -5.10
CA ASP A 168 0.27 23.36 -6.02
C ASP A 168 0.12 22.64 -7.36
N THR A 169 0.71 23.19 -8.41
CA THR A 169 0.81 22.54 -9.71
C THR A 169 2.27 22.51 -10.12
N ARG A 170 2.86 21.31 -10.15
CA ARG A 170 4.29 21.13 -10.44
C ARG A 170 4.50 20.45 -11.78
N LYS A 171 5.46 20.95 -12.55
CA LYS A 171 5.96 20.27 -13.75
C LYS A 171 7.09 19.34 -13.34
N ILE A 172 6.92 18.05 -13.61
CA ILE A 172 7.93 17.02 -13.38
C ILE A 172 8.46 16.54 -14.72
N SER A 173 9.77 16.30 -14.80
CA SER A 173 10.39 15.72 -15.99
C SER A 173 10.73 14.27 -15.70
N LEU A 174 10.14 13.35 -16.46
CA LEU A 174 10.39 11.92 -16.36
C LEU A 174 11.22 11.47 -17.55
N ASN A 175 12.24 10.66 -17.29
CA ASN A 175 13.02 10.06 -18.35
C ASN A 175 12.44 8.69 -18.68
N LEU A 176 11.75 8.58 -19.81
CA LEU A 176 11.05 7.36 -20.23
C LEU A 176 11.87 6.63 -21.29
N PRO A 177 12.09 5.31 -21.15
CA PRO A 177 12.70 4.52 -22.21
C PRO A 177 11.72 4.41 -23.39
N VAL A 178 12.15 4.82 -24.57
CA VAL A 178 11.40 4.72 -25.82
C VAL A 178 12.15 3.78 -26.76
N ARG A 179 11.45 2.77 -27.28
CA ARG A 179 12.00 1.91 -28.33
C ARG A 179 12.02 2.67 -29.66
N THR A 180 13.21 2.86 -30.21
CA THR A 180 13.43 3.40 -31.55
C THR A 180 13.90 2.28 -32.49
N ALA A 181 13.94 2.55 -33.79
CA ALA A 181 14.38 1.57 -34.79
C ALA A 181 15.85 1.10 -34.60
N THR A 182 16.65 1.84 -33.84
CA THR A 182 18.07 1.60 -33.58
C THR A 182 18.38 1.07 -32.17
N GLY A 183 17.39 0.96 -31.28
CA GLY A 183 17.58 0.44 -29.92
C GLY A 183 16.65 1.06 -28.86
N LEU A 184 17.10 1.05 -27.61
CA LEU A 184 16.45 1.75 -26.49
C LEU A 184 17.05 3.16 -26.40
N ASP A 185 16.21 4.17 -26.54
CA ASP A 185 16.54 5.57 -26.31
C ASP A 185 15.79 6.10 -25.07
N TYR A 186 16.19 7.24 -24.51
CA TYR A 186 15.54 7.85 -23.36
C TYR A 186 15.00 9.22 -23.73
N GLN A 187 13.68 9.38 -23.63
CA GLN A 187 13.03 10.67 -23.87
C GLN A 187 12.58 11.30 -22.55
N THR A 188 12.99 12.55 -22.34
CA THR A 188 12.50 13.35 -21.23
C THR A 188 11.10 13.88 -21.56
N LYS A 189 10.11 13.45 -20.79
CA LYS A 189 8.72 13.91 -20.88
C LYS A 189 8.40 14.81 -19.69
N THR A 190 8.01 16.05 -19.95
CA THR A 190 7.52 16.96 -18.92
C THR A 190 6.02 16.76 -18.72
N ILE A 191 5.61 16.44 -17.48
CA ILE A 191 4.23 16.21 -17.09
C ILE A 191 3.85 17.23 -16.02
N GLU A 192 2.68 17.83 -16.17
CA GLU A 192 2.11 18.73 -15.17
C GLU A 192 1.25 17.93 -14.17
N VAL A 193 1.57 18.06 -12.89
CA VAL A 193 0.94 17.33 -11.79
C VAL A 193 0.27 18.31 -10.86
N LYS A 194 -1.05 18.18 -10.72
CA LYS A 194 -1.83 18.95 -9.77
C LYS A 194 -1.80 18.26 -8.41
N ILE A 195 -1.18 18.90 -7.43
CA ILE A 195 -1.11 18.44 -6.06
C ILE A 195 -2.33 18.99 -5.31
N PRO A 196 -3.25 18.12 -4.86
CA PRO A 196 -4.43 18.57 -4.14
C PRO A 196 -4.04 19.10 -2.76
N LYS A 197 -4.77 20.12 -2.31
CA LYS A 197 -4.71 20.59 -0.93
C LYS A 197 -5.07 19.43 0.01
N GLY A 198 -4.27 19.26 1.06
CA GLY A 198 -4.48 18.23 2.07
C GLY A 198 -3.98 16.85 1.70
N ILE A 199 -3.13 16.73 0.67
CA ILE A 199 -2.48 15.46 0.38
C ILE A 199 -1.65 15.01 1.57
N ALA A 200 -1.74 13.73 1.93
CA ALA A 200 -0.98 13.15 3.03
C ALA A 200 0.35 12.57 2.53
N GLU A 201 1.31 12.45 3.45
CA GLU A 201 2.58 11.77 3.13
C GLU A 201 2.34 10.30 2.78
N GLY A 202 3.05 9.81 1.76
CA GLY A 202 2.90 8.45 1.26
C GLY A 202 1.65 8.23 0.38
N GLN A 203 0.75 9.20 0.27
CA GLN A 203 -0.38 9.13 -0.64
C GLN A 203 0.09 9.09 -2.10
N GLN A 204 -0.63 8.35 -2.95
CA GLN A 204 -0.29 8.21 -4.36
C GLN A 204 -1.20 9.06 -5.25
N ILE A 205 -0.60 9.81 -6.18
CA ILE A 205 -1.31 10.48 -7.28
C ILE A 205 -1.19 9.61 -8.52
N ARG A 206 -2.33 9.19 -9.09
CA ARG A 206 -2.38 8.46 -10.35
C ARG A 206 -2.51 9.43 -11.52
N LEU A 207 -1.61 9.34 -12.48
CA LEU A 207 -1.69 10.01 -13.78
C LEU A 207 -1.99 8.98 -14.86
N ALA A 208 -3.22 9.00 -15.36
CA ALA A 208 -3.70 8.03 -16.33
C ALA A 208 -2.92 8.13 -17.66
N LYS A 209 -2.52 6.99 -18.23
CA LYS A 209 -1.82 6.89 -19.53
C LYS A 209 -0.44 7.61 -19.59
N GLN A 210 0.14 7.91 -18.43
CA GLN A 210 1.45 8.56 -18.29
C GLN A 210 2.59 7.60 -17.90
N GLY A 211 2.31 6.30 -17.77
CA GLY A 211 3.29 5.24 -17.58
C GLY A 211 3.96 4.82 -18.88
N SER A 212 4.47 3.58 -18.92
CA SER A 212 5.24 3.09 -20.06
C SER A 212 4.39 2.98 -21.33
N PRO A 213 4.94 3.25 -22.52
CA PRO A 213 4.26 3.03 -23.78
C PRO A 213 3.90 1.54 -23.98
N SER A 214 2.74 1.27 -24.57
CA SER A 214 2.39 -0.11 -24.95
C SER A 214 3.35 -0.64 -26.03
N PRO A 215 3.93 -1.85 -25.87
CA PRO A 215 4.75 -2.49 -26.90
C PRO A 215 4.03 -2.73 -28.24
N TYR A 216 2.71 -2.89 -28.23
CA TYR A 216 1.89 -3.24 -29.40
C TYR A 216 0.84 -2.17 -29.75
N GLY A 217 1.12 -0.89 -29.49
CA GLY A 217 0.25 0.22 -29.91
C GLY A 217 -1.07 0.38 -29.15
N GLY A 218 -1.23 -0.25 -27.99
CA GLY A 218 -2.32 -0.02 -27.04
C GLY A 218 -2.15 1.21 -26.16
N ASP A 219 -3.03 1.35 -25.18
CA ASP A 219 -2.95 2.42 -24.19
C ASP A 219 -1.65 2.33 -23.37
N ASN A 220 -1.06 3.48 -23.05
CA ASN A 220 0.07 3.54 -22.12
C ASN A 220 -0.36 3.08 -20.72
N GLY A 221 0.61 2.61 -19.94
CA GLY A 221 0.44 2.39 -18.51
C GLY A 221 0.10 3.67 -17.74
N ASP A 222 -0.18 3.56 -16.46
CA ASP A 222 -0.39 4.70 -15.57
C ASP A 222 0.88 5.04 -14.79
N LEU A 223 1.03 6.30 -14.39
CA LEU A 223 2.10 6.71 -13.48
C LEU A 223 1.52 6.94 -12.08
N TYR A 224 2.07 6.25 -11.09
CA TYR A 224 1.79 6.43 -9.68
C TYR A 224 2.91 7.24 -9.03
N LEU A 225 2.58 8.42 -8.56
CA LEU A 225 3.49 9.31 -7.85
C LEU A 225 3.23 9.19 -6.35
N LYS A 226 4.13 8.55 -5.62
CA LYS A 226 4.09 8.51 -4.16
C LYS A 226 4.63 9.83 -3.62
N ILE A 227 3.84 10.53 -2.82
CA ILE A 227 4.24 11.80 -2.24
C ILE A 227 5.19 11.58 -1.06
N LYS A 228 6.27 12.36 -1.05
CA LYS A 228 7.20 12.49 0.08
C LYS A 228 7.27 13.96 0.47
N PHE A 229 7.25 14.27 1.76
CA PHE A 229 7.39 15.65 2.19
C PHE A 229 8.86 16.04 2.35
N ASN A 230 9.16 17.24 1.89
CA ASN A 230 10.37 17.96 2.21
C ASN A 230 10.00 19.05 3.22
N HIS A 231 10.65 19.02 4.39
CA HIS A 231 10.47 19.99 5.45
C HIS A 231 11.78 20.16 6.22
N PRO A 232 12.01 21.31 6.88
CA PRO A 232 13.18 21.52 7.73
C PRO A 232 13.17 20.59 8.96
N ASP A 233 14.35 20.43 9.57
CA ASP A 233 14.57 19.53 10.72
C ASP A 233 13.78 19.92 11.97
N ASN A 234 13.38 21.18 12.08
CA ASN A 234 12.53 21.65 13.18
C ASN A 234 11.05 21.31 12.97
N ILE A 235 10.69 20.59 11.90
CA ILE A 235 9.32 20.18 11.60
C ILE A 235 9.26 18.66 11.54
N ARG A 236 8.16 18.10 12.04
CA ARG A 236 7.84 16.68 11.96
C ARG A 236 6.35 16.53 11.67
N VAL A 237 6.00 15.66 10.73
CA VAL A 237 4.60 15.41 10.35
C VAL A 237 4.21 14.01 10.83
N GLU A 238 3.07 13.90 11.51
CA GLU A 238 2.48 12.61 11.89
C GLU A 238 1.02 12.57 11.42
N GLY A 239 0.78 11.86 10.31
CA GLY A 239 -0.54 11.80 9.70
C GLY A 239 -0.98 13.18 9.21
N LYS A 240 -1.91 13.80 9.95
CA LYS A 240 -2.42 15.16 9.65
C LYS A 240 -1.88 16.22 10.61
N ASP A 241 -1.28 15.79 11.71
CA ASP A 241 -0.76 16.68 12.74
C ASP A 241 0.67 17.08 12.38
N VAL A 242 0.99 18.33 12.67
CA VAL A 242 2.31 18.90 12.41
C VAL A 242 2.91 19.33 13.73
N PHE A 243 4.16 18.95 13.96
CA PHE A 243 4.95 19.32 15.11
C PHE A 243 6.06 20.24 14.63
N GLN A 244 6.19 21.41 15.24
CA GLN A 244 7.22 22.36 14.90
C GLN A 244 7.92 22.83 16.17
N THR A 245 9.25 22.75 16.19
CA THR A 245 10.07 23.37 17.22
C THR A 245 10.26 24.84 16.89
N VAL A 246 9.96 25.70 17.86
CA VAL A 246 10.06 27.15 17.75
C VAL A 246 11.05 27.66 18.77
N ASP A 247 12.09 28.31 18.27
CA ASP A 247 13.07 28.97 19.11
C ASP A 247 12.47 30.25 19.70
N VAL A 248 12.58 30.39 21.02
CA VAL A 248 12.10 31.55 21.78
C VAL A 248 13.21 32.10 22.66
N ALA A 249 13.19 33.41 22.88
CA ALA A 249 14.16 34.04 23.75
C ALA A 249 13.87 33.76 25.24
N PRO A 250 14.86 33.81 26.13
CA PRO A 250 14.67 33.48 27.54
C PRO A 250 13.71 34.44 28.24
N TRP A 251 13.73 35.72 27.86
CA TRP A 251 12.82 36.72 28.40
C TRP A 251 11.39 36.57 27.87
N GLU A 252 11.19 36.11 26.62
CA GLU A 252 9.86 35.80 26.08
C GLU A 252 9.25 34.61 26.82
N ALA A 253 10.05 33.57 27.09
CA ALA A 253 9.61 32.42 27.87
C ALA A 253 9.35 32.78 29.36
N ALA A 254 10.18 33.63 29.95
CA ALA A 254 10.05 34.02 31.35
C ALA A 254 8.86 34.98 31.57
N MET A 255 8.78 36.07 30.81
CA MET A 255 7.76 37.10 30.98
C MET A 255 6.43 36.74 30.33
N GLY A 256 6.44 35.76 29.42
CA GLY A 256 5.33 35.49 28.51
C GLY A 256 5.16 36.61 27.49
N GLY A 257 4.22 36.43 26.58
CA GLY A 257 3.90 37.43 25.56
C GLY A 257 3.45 36.82 24.24
N GLN A 258 3.20 37.69 23.27
CA GLN A 258 2.79 37.28 21.94
C GLN A 258 4.01 37.24 21.01
N ILE A 259 4.30 36.07 20.44
CA ILE A 259 5.35 35.88 19.44
C ILE A 259 4.72 35.62 18.06
N THR A 260 5.39 36.05 17.00
CA THR A 260 5.00 35.73 15.62
C THR A 260 5.81 34.54 15.14
N VAL A 261 5.15 33.43 14.81
CA VAL A 261 5.80 32.20 14.34
C VAL A 261 5.48 31.98 12.85
N ASN A 262 6.52 31.71 12.07
CA ASN A 262 6.36 31.23 10.70
C ASN A 262 6.04 29.74 10.73
N THR A 263 4.79 29.39 10.41
CA THR A 263 4.32 28.00 10.37
C THR A 263 4.07 27.57 8.92
N PRO A 264 4.00 26.26 8.61
CA PRO A 264 3.59 25.77 7.30
C PRO A 264 2.21 26.27 6.85
N ALA A 265 1.33 26.58 7.80
CA ALA A 265 0.01 27.16 7.57
C ALA A 265 0.02 28.69 7.36
N GLY A 266 1.20 29.32 7.37
CA GLY A 266 1.39 30.78 7.32
C GLY A 266 1.89 31.36 8.63
N LYS A 267 1.94 32.69 8.72
CA LYS A 267 2.35 33.40 9.94
C LYS A 267 1.23 33.38 10.96
N VAL A 268 1.52 32.95 12.19
CA VAL A 268 0.54 32.89 13.28
C VAL A 268 1.10 33.54 14.53
N ASN A 269 0.27 34.34 15.19
CA ASN A 269 0.58 34.92 16.49
C ASN A 269 0.22 33.93 17.59
N VAL A 270 1.20 33.61 18.44
CA VAL A 270 1.08 32.60 19.48
C VAL A 270 1.35 33.27 20.83
N ASN A 271 0.47 33.02 21.80
CA ASN A 271 0.65 33.50 23.15
C ASN A 271 1.48 32.50 23.96
N VAL A 272 2.68 32.92 24.37
CA VAL A 272 3.59 32.15 25.21
C VAL A 272 3.23 32.40 26.68
N PRO A 273 2.92 31.35 27.46
CA PRO A 273 2.67 31.47 28.89
C PRO A 273 3.90 31.99 29.65
N LYS A 274 3.68 32.69 30.75
CA LYS A 274 4.77 33.10 31.65
C LYS A 274 5.46 31.89 32.25
N ASN A 275 6.77 32.00 32.51
CA ASN A 275 7.60 30.92 33.05
C ASN A 275 7.54 29.62 32.22
N SER A 276 7.41 29.76 30.90
CA SER A 276 7.48 28.63 29.97
C SER A 276 8.85 27.95 30.01
N ARG A 277 8.86 26.65 29.76
CA ARG A 277 10.07 25.82 29.75
C ARG A 277 10.32 25.25 28.36
N THR A 278 11.57 24.89 28.07
CA THR A 278 11.88 24.08 26.88
C THR A 278 11.05 22.80 26.90
N GLY A 279 10.44 22.46 25.75
CA GLY A 279 9.51 21.34 25.60
C GLY A 279 8.05 21.66 25.96
N THR A 280 7.72 22.91 26.33
CA THR A 280 6.32 23.33 26.48
C THR A 280 5.62 23.23 25.13
N ASN A 281 4.54 22.45 25.04
CA ASN A 281 3.79 22.24 23.81
C ASN A 281 2.56 23.16 23.76
N LEU A 282 2.47 23.97 22.70
CA LEU A 282 1.32 24.83 22.41
C LEU A 282 0.55 24.25 21.22
N ARG A 283 -0.71 23.86 21.45
CA ARG A 283 -1.59 23.30 20.41
C ARG A 283 -2.41 24.40 19.74
N LEU A 284 -2.24 24.53 18.43
CA LEU A 284 -3.09 25.35 17.56
C LEU A 284 -4.07 24.44 16.81
N LYS A 285 -5.33 24.48 17.25
CA LYS A 285 -6.40 23.64 16.69
C LYS A 285 -6.69 23.98 15.23
N GLY A 286 -6.76 22.97 14.37
CA GLY A 286 -7.11 23.11 12.95
C GLY A 286 -6.03 23.80 12.10
N LYS A 287 -4.79 23.87 12.60
CA LYS A 287 -3.63 24.47 11.89
C LYS A 287 -2.64 23.42 11.37
N GLY A 288 -2.95 22.13 11.49
CA GLY A 288 -2.21 21.05 10.84
C GLY A 288 -2.54 20.95 9.34
N ILE A 289 -2.30 19.78 8.75
CA ILE A 289 -2.56 19.55 7.32
C ILE A 289 -4.07 19.69 7.05
N PRO A 290 -4.48 20.50 6.06
CA PRO A 290 -5.90 20.67 5.76
C PRO A 290 -6.52 19.37 5.28
N ALA A 291 -7.70 19.02 5.78
CA ALA A 291 -8.48 17.89 5.30
C ALA A 291 -9.96 18.13 5.66
N LYS A 292 -10.84 17.18 5.31
CA LYS A 292 -12.25 17.21 5.78
C LYS A 292 -12.32 17.33 7.30
N GLU A 293 -11.44 16.59 7.97
CA GLU A 293 -11.13 16.73 9.40
C GLU A 293 -9.68 17.21 9.49
N PRO A 294 -9.46 18.52 9.74
CA PRO A 294 -8.12 19.11 9.76
C PRO A 294 -7.33 18.60 10.96
N GLY A 295 -6.03 18.40 10.77
CA GLY A 295 -5.11 18.13 11.87
C GLY A 295 -4.78 19.40 12.66
N ASP A 296 -3.96 19.22 13.69
CA ASP A 296 -3.50 20.27 14.58
C ASP A 296 -2.01 20.58 14.40
N LEU A 297 -1.62 21.79 14.81
CA LEU A 297 -0.22 22.20 14.86
C LEU A 297 0.22 22.26 16.32
N TYR A 298 1.28 21.52 16.64
CA TYR A 298 1.92 21.50 17.96
C TYR A 298 3.23 22.26 17.87
N LEU A 299 3.33 23.37 18.61
CA LEU A 299 4.56 24.13 18.72
C LEU A 299 5.28 23.73 20.00
N SER A 300 6.46 23.13 19.86
CA SER A 300 7.35 22.85 20.99
C SER A 300 8.31 24.01 21.17
N LEU A 301 8.29 24.65 22.34
CA LEU A 301 9.17 25.77 22.63
C LEU A 301 10.59 25.29 22.91
N ASN A 302 11.57 25.88 22.24
CA ASN A 302 12.99 25.70 22.51
C ASN A 302 13.59 27.04 22.97
N ILE A 303 14.03 27.11 24.22
CA ILE A 303 14.60 28.36 24.76
C ILE A 303 16.06 28.45 24.32
N VAL A 304 16.37 29.43 23.49
CA VAL A 304 17.73 29.66 22.97
C VAL A 304 18.37 30.85 23.67
N LEU A 305 19.60 30.68 24.14
CA LEU A 305 20.37 31.76 24.77
C LEU A 305 21.05 32.62 23.69
N PRO A 306 20.98 33.97 23.79
CA PRO A 306 21.78 34.81 22.91
C PRO A 306 23.27 34.60 23.17
N LYS A 307 24.06 34.58 22.09
CA LYS A 307 25.52 34.46 22.15
C LYS A 307 26.12 35.70 22.81
N ILE A 308 27.08 35.48 23.69
CA ILE A 308 27.85 36.55 24.35
C ILE A 308 28.98 36.96 23.42
N ASN A 309 28.99 38.22 22.96
CA ASN A 309 30.03 38.72 22.06
C ASN A 309 30.73 39.97 22.61
N THR A 310 30.14 40.67 23.59
CA THR A 310 30.65 41.92 24.14
C THR A 310 30.69 41.90 25.67
N ASP A 311 31.50 42.78 26.27
CA ASP A 311 31.56 42.95 27.73
C ASP A 311 30.20 43.38 28.32
N ALA A 312 29.41 44.14 27.55
CA ALA A 312 28.05 44.52 27.94
C ALA A 312 27.12 43.30 28.04
N ASP A 313 27.25 42.32 27.14
CA ASP A 313 26.49 41.07 27.22
C ASP A 313 26.83 40.29 28.50
N ILE A 314 28.12 40.23 28.86
CA ILE A 314 28.60 39.58 30.09
C ILE A 314 27.94 40.24 31.31
N GLN A 315 28.00 41.58 31.39
CA GLN A 315 27.40 42.33 32.49
C GLN A 315 25.90 42.07 32.62
N ALA A 316 25.17 41.97 31.49
CA ALA A 316 23.74 41.66 31.50
C ALA A 316 23.46 40.27 32.11
N TYR A 317 24.26 39.26 31.77
CA TYR A 317 24.13 37.92 32.35
C TYR A 317 24.55 37.87 33.82
N GLU A 318 25.55 38.64 34.24
CA GLU A 318 25.95 38.75 35.65
C GLU A 318 24.86 39.41 36.51
N ALA A 319 24.25 40.49 36.00
CA ALA A 319 23.11 41.13 36.65
C ALA A 319 21.92 40.16 36.76
N PHE A 320 21.64 39.41 35.68
CA PHE A 320 20.59 38.39 35.69
C PHE A 320 20.88 37.29 36.72
N LYS A 321 22.10 36.75 36.76
CA LYS A 321 22.51 35.75 37.76
C LYS A 321 22.34 36.26 39.19
N SER A 322 22.75 37.51 39.44
CA SER A 322 22.68 38.13 40.77
C SER A 322 21.23 38.37 41.24
N ALA A 323 20.29 38.56 40.31
CA ALA A 323 18.88 38.72 40.62
C ALA A 323 18.18 37.42 41.06
N PHE A 324 18.75 36.24 40.74
CA PHE A 324 18.16 34.94 41.05
C PHE A 324 19.10 34.03 41.86
N PRO A 325 19.49 34.42 43.09
CA PRO A 325 20.47 33.68 43.89
C PRO A 325 19.98 32.28 44.34
N SER A 326 18.66 32.06 44.36
CA SER A 326 18.04 30.78 44.75
C SER A 326 17.82 29.82 43.58
N PHE A 327 18.15 30.20 42.34
CA PHE A 327 17.92 29.36 41.16
C PHE A 327 19.05 28.33 41.00
N VAL A 328 18.74 27.06 41.26
CA VAL A 328 19.65 25.92 41.10
C VAL A 328 19.14 25.00 39.99
N PRO A 329 19.59 25.17 38.73
CA PRO A 329 19.06 24.41 37.59
C PRO A 329 19.55 22.96 37.52
N LYS A 330 20.64 22.63 38.22
CA LYS A 330 21.19 21.28 38.28
C LYS A 330 20.39 20.48 39.32
N ARG A 331 19.67 19.45 38.85
CA ARG A 331 19.08 18.41 39.72
C ARG A 331 20.08 17.29 39.94
#